data_AF-A0A7I0EE29-F1
#
_entry.id   AF-A0A7I0EE29-F1
#
_cell.length_a   1.000
_cell.length_b   1.000
_cell.length_c   1.000
_cell.angle_alpha   90.00
_cell.angle_beta   90.00
_cell.angle_gamma   90.00
#
_symmetry.space_group_name_H-M   'P 1'
#
loop_
_entity.id
_entity.type
_entity.pdbx_description
1 polymer ?
#
loop_
_entity_poly.entity_id
_entity_poly.type
_entity_poly.pdbx_seq_one_letter_code
_entity_poly.pdbx_strand_id
1 'polypeptide(L)'
;MNIVQVGQILTIASGFDRFITVDRVTTSAWHLVLEQVDFEEAKAATLAHFVGPLAKETFSVRHILASVADSGRNTAAAIEADVRSAKARGLIEKSWPARERLPERAREALFNLREIERRAAAERFALDQGPGSPVDVGTVGRRA
;
A
#
# COMPACT_ATOMS: atom_id res chain seq x y z
N MET A 1 4.73 -14.24 1.38
CA MET A 1 4.64 -15.53 2.08
C MET A 1 4.81 -16.72 1.13
N ASN A 2 5.12 -17.91 1.64
CA ASN A 2 5.25 -19.13 0.82
C ASN A 2 3.88 -19.78 0.49
N ILE A 3 3.85 -20.71 -0.48
CA ILE A 3 2.60 -21.33 -0.95
C ILE A 3 1.87 -22.15 0.13
N VAL A 4 2.60 -22.76 1.07
CA VAL A 4 2.03 -23.53 2.18
C VAL A 4 1.28 -22.61 3.14
N GLN A 5 1.86 -21.45 3.44
CA GLN A 5 1.27 -20.41 4.26
C GLN A 5 -0.01 -19.85 3.62
N VAL A 6 -0.05 -19.68 2.30
CA VAL A 6 -1.29 -19.29 1.59
C VAL A 6 -2.38 -20.35 1.77
N GLY A 7 -2.03 -21.63 1.63
CA GLY A 7 -2.97 -22.74 1.88
C GLY A 7 -3.53 -22.71 3.32
N GLN A 8 -2.70 -22.38 4.32
CA GLN A 8 -3.13 -22.21 5.70
C GLN A 8 -4.12 -21.05 5.86
N ILE A 9 -3.87 -19.90 5.23
CA ILE A 9 -4.81 -18.76 5.23
C ILE A 9 -6.14 -19.14 4.60
N LEU A 10 -6.12 -19.79 3.43
CA LEU A 10 -7.32 -20.24 2.75
C LEU A 10 -8.10 -21.27 3.58
N THR A 11 -7.40 -22.16 4.28
CA THR A 11 -8.02 -23.14 5.19
C THR A 11 -8.75 -22.43 6.33
N ILE A 12 -8.10 -21.44 6.98
CA ILE A 12 -8.73 -20.64 8.03
C ILE A 12 -9.97 -19.93 7.48
N ALA A 13 -9.83 -19.26 6.33
CA ALA A 13 -10.90 -18.48 5.73
C ALA A 13 -12.09 -19.36 5.31
N SER A 14 -11.84 -20.57 4.79
CA SER A 14 -12.89 -21.53 4.42
C SER A 14 -13.75 -21.99 5.61
N GLY A 15 -13.25 -21.88 6.83
CA GLY A 15 -14.03 -22.12 8.06
C GLY A 15 -15.10 -21.06 8.32
N PHE A 16 -14.97 -19.86 7.75
CA PHE A 16 -15.89 -18.74 7.92
C PHE A 16 -16.70 -18.44 6.65
N ASP A 17 -16.12 -18.69 5.47
CA ASP A 17 -16.73 -18.42 4.18
C ASP A 17 -16.79 -19.68 3.31
N ARG A 18 -18.01 -20.19 3.11
CA ARG A 18 -18.29 -21.39 2.30
C ARG A 18 -17.93 -21.24 0.82
N PHE A 19 -17.71 -20.02 0.32
CA PHE A 19 -17.35 -19.77 -1.08
C PHE A 19 -15.85 -19.92 -1.34
N ILE A 20 -15.04 -20.02 -0.28
CA ILE A 20 -13.61 -20.24 -0.41
C ILE A 20 -13.34 -21.71 -0.63
N THR A 21 -12.72 -22.01 -1.78
CA THR A 21 -12.29 -23.36 -2.13
C THR A 21 -10.78 -23.48 -1.92
N VAL A 22 -10.36 -24.48 -1.15
CA VAL A 22 -8.94 -24.76 -0.91
C VAL A 22 -8.48 -25.80 -1.93
N ASP A 23 -8.17 -25.33 -3.14
CA ASP A 23 -7.61 -26.15 -4.21
C ASP A 23 -6.25 -25.61 -4.69
N ARG A 24 -5.55 -26.42 -5.50
CA ARG A 24 -4.22 -26.07 -6.01
C ARG A 24 -4.23 -24.81 -6.87
N VAL A 25 -5.26 -24.60 -7.69
CA VAL A 25 -5.36 -23.46 -8.61
C VAL A 25 -5.58 -22.17 -7.82
N THR A 26 -6.56 -22.17 -6.90
CA THR A 26 -6.89 -21.05 -6.03
C THR A 26 -5.70 -20.68 -5.14
N THR A 27 -5.03 -21.67 -4.53
CA THR A 27 -3.84 -21.44 -3.70
C THR A 27 -2.70 -20.85 -4.51
N SER A 28 -2.46 -21.34 -5.74
CA SER A 28 -1.41 -20.80 -6.61
C SER A 28 -1.72 -19.37 -7.05
N ALA A 29 -2.98 -19.07 -7.39
CA ALA A 29 -3.40 -17.73 -7.78
C ALA A 29 -3.24 -16.72 -6.63
N TRP A 30 -3.60 -17.10 -5.40
CA TRP A 30 -3.40 -16.25 -4.23
C TRP A 30 -1.92 -16.07 -3.90
N HIS A 31 -1.10 -17.10 -4.09
CA HIS A 31 0.34 -17.02 -3.87
C HIS A 31 1.03 -15.99 -4.76
N LEU A 32 0.65 -15.91 -6.05
CA LEU A 32 1.18 -14.90 -6.97
C LEU A 32 0.95 -13.46 -6.48
N VAL A 33 -0.13 -13.24 -5.75
CA VAL A 33 -0.53 -11.91 -5.27
C VAL A 33 0.05 -11.62 -3.88
N LEU A 34 0.16 -12.63 -3.03
CA LEU A 34 0.57 -12.52 -1.63
C LEU A 34 2.05 -12.86 -1.38
N GLU A 35 2.84 -13.05 -2.43
CA GLU A 35 4.25 -13.43 -2.33
C GLU A 35 5.07 -12.48 -1.43
N GLN A 36 4.77 -11.19 -1.48
CA GLN A 36 5.47 -10.16 -0.70
C GLN A 36 4.81 -9.82 0.64
N VAL A 37 3.65 -10.40 0.94
CA VAL A 37 2.92 -10.13 2.19
C VAL A 37 3.43 -11.06 3.29
N ASP A 38 3.61 -10.54 4.50
CA ASP A 38 3.97 -11.35 5.66
C ASP A 38 2.81 -12.28 6.08
N PHE A 39 3.14 -13.48 6.56
CA PHE A 39 2.12 -14.46 6.92
C PHE A 39 1.26 -14.02 8.11
N GLU A 40 1.85 -13.46 9.16
CA GLU A 40 1.10 -13.05 10.35
C GLU A 40 0.23 -11.82 10.05
N GLU A 41 0.70 -10.90 9.19
CA GLU A 41 -0.11 -9.78 8.70
C GLU A 41 -1.32 -10.27 7.90
N ALA A 42 -1.13 -11.23 6.99
CA ALA A 42 -2.23 -11.78 6.19
C ALA A 42 -3.25 -12.54 7.05
N LYS A 43 -2.78 -13.27 8.07
CA LYS A 43 -3.63 -13.96 9.04
C LYS A 43 -4.43 -12.97 9.88
N ALA A 44 -3.79 -11.93 10.39
CA ALA A 44 -4.47 -10.86 11.12
C ALA A 44 -5.53 -10.17 10.25
N ALA A 45 -5.20 -9.85 9.00
CA ALA A 45 -6.14 -9.25 8.04
C ALA A 45 -7.35 -10.17 7.74
N THR A 46 -7.10 -11.48 7.62
CA THR A 46 -8.15 -12.48 7.40
C THR A 46 -9.12 -12.52 8.57
N LEU A 47 -8.61 -12.59 9.80
CA LEU A 47 -9.44 -12.57 11.01
C LEU A 47 -10.18 -11.24 11.18
N ALA A 48 -9.50 -10.13 10.90
CA ALA A 48 -10.10 -8.80 10.99
C ALA A 48 -11.26 -8.62 10.01
N HIS A 49 -11.22 -9.24 8.82
CA HIS A 49 -12.35 -9.23 7.88
C HIS A 49 -13.61 -9.82 8.51
N PHE A 50 -13.50 -11.02 9.08
CA PHE A 50 -14.65 -11.77 9.62
C PHE A 50 -15.19 -11.23 10.95
N VAL A 51 -14.37 -10.49 11.70
CA VAL A 51 -14.81 -9.79 12.93
C VAL A 51 -15.21 -8.34 12.65
N GLY A 52 -14.86 -7.82 11.47
CA GLY A 52 -14.99 -6.43 11.10
C GLY A 52 -16.36 -6.06 10.53
N PRO A 53 -16.54 -4.76 10.19
CA PRO A 53 -17.78 -4.25 9.61
C PRO A 53 -18.10 -4.85 8.22
N LEU A 54 -17.08 -5.37 7.53
CA LEU A 54 -17.19 -5.99 6.20
C LEU A 54 -17.42 -7.50 6.24
N ALA A 55 -17.66 -8.10 7.41
CA ALA A 55 -17.81 -9.55 7.57
C ALA A 55 -18.93 -10.19 6.72
N LYS A 56 -19.87 -9.38 6.22
CA LYS A 56 -20.95 -9.83 5.32
C LYS A 56 -20.50 -9.99 3.87
N GLU A 57 -19.37 -9.41 3.49
CA GLU A 57 -18.81 -9.55 2.15
C GLU A 57 -18.08 -10.87 1.99
N THR A 58 -18.20 -11.48 0.81
CA THR A 58 -17.40 -12.65 0.42
C THR A 58 -15.92 -12.30 0.51
N PHE A 59 -15.17 -13.10 1.25
CA PHE A 59 -13.77 -12.85 1.47
C PHE A 59 -12.96 -13.10 0.18
N SER A 60 -11.92 -12.30 0.00
CA SER A 60 -11.12 -12.29 -1.22
C SER A 60 -9.74 -11.71 -0.94
N VAL A 61 -8.79 -11.97 -1.82
CA VAL A 61 -7.40 -11.51 -1.67
C VAL A 61 -7.29 -9.99 -1.52
N ARG A 62 -8.24 -9.19 -2.06
CA ARG A 62 -8.23 -7.73 -1.94
C ARG A 62 -8.30 -7.27 -0.49
N HIS A 63 -9.01 -8.01 0.36
CA HIS A 63 -9.21 -7.62 1.76
C HIS A 63 -7.90 -7.72 2.55
N ILE A 64 -7.09 -8.74 2.26
CA ILE A 64 -5.75 -8.88 2.83
C ILE A 64 -4.87 -7.72 2.37
N LEU A 65 -4.80 -7.46 1.07
CA LEU A 65 -3.96 -6.38 0.53
C LEU A 65 -4.34 -5.00 1.06
N ALA A 66 -5.65 -4.71 1.14
CA ALA A 66 -6.13 -3.44 1.66
C ALA A 66 -5.75 -3.26 3.14
N SER A 67 -5.95 -4.30 3.96
CA SER A 67 -5.61 -4.27 5.39
C SER A 67 -4.10 -4.11 5.63
N VAL A 68 -3.26 -4.78 4.84
CA VAL A 68 -1.80 -4.66 4.91
C VAL A 68 -1.35 -3.25 4.52
N ALA A 69 -1.88 -2.71 3.43
CA ALA A 69 -1.58 -1.35 2.97
C ALA A 69 -1.98 -0.29 4.03
N ASP A 70 -3.12 -0.47 4.68
CA ASP A 70 -3.57 0.42 5.75
C ASP A 70 -2.71 0.27 7.01
N SER A 71 -2.26 -0.93 7.35
CA SER A 71 -1.39 -1.19 8.50
C SER A 71 -0.03 -0.50 8.34
N GLY A 72 0.56 -0.54 7.14
CA GLY A 72 1.81 0.16 6.84
C GLY A 72 1.71 1.69 6.98
N ARG A 73 0.55 2.27 6.63
CA ARG A 73 0.30 3.72 6.75
C ARG A 73 -0.01 4.19 8.17
N ASN A 74 -0.30 3.27 9.08
CA ASN A 74 -0.56 3.57 10.49
C ASN A 74 0.69 3.43 11.39
N THR A 75 1.87 3.17 10.82
CA THR A 75 3.12 3.19 11.58
C THR A 75 3.42 4.61 12.08
N ALA A 76 4.03 4.73 13.26
CA ALA A 76 4.36 6.05 13.83
C ALA A 76 5.21 6.90 12.87
N ALA A 77 6.16 6.28 12.18
CA ALA A 77 7.00 6.96 11.19
C ALA A 77 6.19 7.48 9.98
N ALA A 78 5.22 6.70 9.47
CA ALA A 78 4.37 7.12 8.38
C ALA A 78 3.44 8.28 8.77
N ILE A 79 2.84 8.20 9.97
CA ILE A 79 1.99 9.28 10.51
C ILE A 79 2.82 10.56 10.68
N GLU A 80 4.03 10.47 11.24
CA GLU A 80 4.91 11.63 11.40
C GLU A 80 5.32 12.25 10.05
N ALA A 81 5.61 11.44 9.05
CA ALA A 81 5.94 11.91 7.70
C ALA A 81 4.73 12.61 7.03
N ASP A 82 3.54 12.03 7.18
CA ASP A 82 2.30 12.59 6.65
C ASP A 82 1.93 13.92 7.35
N VAL A 83 2.04 13.99 8.68
CA VAL A 83 1.82 15.23 9.44
C VAL A 83 2.84 16.30 9.06
N ARG A 84 4.13 15.95 8.90
CA ARG A 84 5.17 16.90 8.44
C ARG A 84 4.84 17.45 7.05
N SER A 85 4.41 16.58 6.13
CA SER A 85 3.99 16.97 4.78
C SER A 85 2.75 17.86 4.79
N ALA A 86 1.73 17.53 5.60
CA ALA A 86 0.51 18.31 5.75
C ALA A 86 0.82 19.74 6.27
N LYS A 87 1.69 19.86 7.27
CA LYS A 87 2.14 21.16 7.81
C LYS A 87 2.88 21.99 6.76
N ALA A 88 3.80 21.38 6.01
CA ALA A 88 4.55 22.07 4.97
C ALA A 88 3.64 22.65 3.87
N ARG A 89 2.50 21.99 3.61
CA ARG A 89 1.50 22.38 2.62
C ARG A 89 0.38 23.26 3.19
N GLY A 90 0.41 23.58 4.49
CA GLY A 90 -0.59 24.41 5.15
C GLY A 90 -1.98 23.75 5.28
N LEU A 91 -2.07 22.42 5.18
CA LEU A 91 -3.34 21.69 5.29
C LEU A 91 -3.84 21.57 6.73
N ILE A 92 -2.93 21.71 7.69
CA ILE A 92 -3.20 21.71 9.13
C ILE A 92 -2.30 22.74 9.82
N GLU A 93 -2.64 23.10 11.05
CA GLU A 93 -1.85 24.04 11.85
C GLU A 93 -0.48 23.47 12.23
N LYS A 94 0.51 24.36 12.39
CA LYS A 94 1.88 23.98 12.79
C LYS A 94 1.93 23.37 14.20
N SER A 95 1.01 23.77 15.07
CA SER A 95 0.80 23.28 16.44
C SER A 95 0.33 21.82 16.49
N TRP A 96 -0.19 21.28 15.38
CA TRP A 96 -0.76 19.93 15.35
C TRP A 96 0.28 18.86 15.74
N PRO A 97 0.00 17.95 16.68
CA PRO A 97 0.97 16.97 17.12
C PRO A 97 1.25 15.90 16.05
N ALA A 98 2.51 15.45 15.95
CA ALA A 98 2.95 14.55 14.89
C ALA A 98 2.37 13.13 14.97
N ARG A 99 1.82 12.74 16.13
CA ARG A 99 1.31 11.39 16.40
C ARG A 99 -0.22 11.30 16.34
N GLU A 100 -0.89 12.42 16.11
CA GLU A 100 -2.34 12.43 15.99
C GLU A 100 -2.74 12.16 14.55
N ARG A 101 -3.78 11.33 14.36
CA ARG A 101 -4.31 11.01 13.04
C ARG A 101 -4.72 12.29 12.33
N LEU A 102 -4.39 12.39 11.04
CA LEU A 102 -4.78 13.54 10.24
C LEU A 102 -6.31 13.64 10.14
N PRO A 103 -6.87 14.86 10.17
CA PRO A 103 -8.26 15.08 9.81
C PRO A 103 -8.56 14.53 8.41
N GLU A 104 -9.74 13.96 8.21
CA GLU A 104 -10.12 13.30 6.97
C GLU A 104 -9.93 14.18 5.73
N ARG A 105 -10.35 15.45 5.80
CA ARG A 105 -10.16 16.44 4.72
C ARG A 105 -8.70 16.68 4.37
N ALA A 106 -7.80 16.70 5.36
CA ALA A 106 -6.36 16.91 5.13
C ALA A 106 -5.73 15.69 4.47
N ARG A 107 -6.16 14.48 4.85
CA ARG A 107 -5.74 13.22 4.24
C ARG A 107 -6.14 13.14 2.76
N GLU A 108 -7.39 13.49 2.44
CA GLU A 108 -7.88 13.55 1.06
C GLU A 108 -7.13 14.60 0.22
N ALA A 109 -6.92 15.80 0.77
CA ALA A 109 -6.15 16.84 0.08
C ALA A 109 -4.70 16.42 -0.19
N LEU A 110 -4.04 15.78 0.78
CA LEU A 110 -2.70 15.21 0.58
C LEU A 110 -2.68 14.15 -0.52
N PHE A 111 -3.68 13.27 -0.55
CA PHE A 111 -3.79 12.24 -1.58
C PHE A 111 -3.89 12.87 -2.97
N ASN A 112 -4.80 13.82 -3.17
CA ASN A 112 -4.98 14.51 -4.44
C ASN A 112 -3.71 15.24 -4.89
N LEU A 113 -3.02 15.93 -3.98
CA LEU A 113 -1.76 16.61 -4.29
C LEU A 113 -0.66 15.63 -4.71
N ARG A 114 -0.54 14.48 -4.03
CA ARG A 114 0.43 13.44 -4.40
C ARG A 114 0.12 12.82 -5.77
N GLU A 115 -1.15 12.62 -6.10
CA GLU A 115 -1.55 12.11 -7.41
C GLU A 115 -1.22 13.13 -8.52
N ILE A 116 -1.45 14.42 -8.29
CA ILE A 116 -1.06 15.49 -9.23
C ILE A 116 0.46 15.50 -9.43
N GLU A 117 1.23 15.46 -8.33
CA GLU A 117 2.70 15.40 -8.39
C GLU A 117 3.19 14.15 -9.13
N ARG A 118 2.58 12.98 -8.89
CA ARG A 118 2.94 11.73 -9.57
C ARG A 118 2.66 11.80 -11.07
N ARG A 119 1.53 12.36 -11.48
CA ARG A 119 1.21 12.58 -12.89
C ARG A 119 2.19 13.54 -13.55
N ALA A 120 2.47 14.69 -12.91
CA ALA A 120 3.43 15.66 -13.42
C ALA A 120 4.86 15.09 -13.52
N ALA A 121 5.27 14.25 -12.57
CA ALA A 121 6.56 13.55 -12.62
C ALA A 121 6.61 12.53 -13.76
N ALA A 122 5.53 11.76 -13.99
CA ALA A 122 5.43 10.81 -15.09
C ALA A 122 5.46 11.52 -16.46
N GLU A 123 4.77 12.65 -16.59
CA GLU A 123 4.79 13.48 -17.81
C GLU A 123 6.18 14.05 -18.10
N ARG A 124 6.88 14.56 -17.07
CA ARG A 124 8.28 15.02 -17.21
C ARG A 124 9.23 13.88 -17.59
N PHE A 125 9.09 12.71 -16.97
CA PHE A 125 9.89 11.55 -17.31
C PHE A 125 9.66 11.08 -18.76
N ALA A 126 8.41 11.13 -19.25
CA ALA A 126 8.10 10.81 -20.64
C ALA A 126 8.71 11.82 -21.63
N LEU A 127 8.77 13.10 -21.26
CA LEU A 127 9.44 14.15 -22.06
C LEU A 127 10.96 13.94 -22.10
N ASP A 128 11.57 13.52 -20.99
CA ASP A 128 13.01 13.24 -20.91
C ASP A 128 13.42 12.00 -21.73
N GLN A 129 12.50 11.08 -22.01
CA GLN A 129 12.72 9.92 -22.89
C GLN A 129 12.37 10.16 -24.37
N GLY A 130 12.00 11.38 -24.75
CA GLY A 130 11.73 11.72 -26.15
C GLY A 130 12.99 11.64 -27.03
N PRO A 131 12.86 11.25 -28.31
CA PRO A 131 14.00 11.23 -29.24
C PRO A 131 14.57 12.65 -29.41
N GLY A 132 15.81 12.86 -28.95
CA GLY A 132 16.51 14.14 -29.01
C GLY A 132 16.76 14.82 -27.65
N SER A 133 16.32 14.24 -26.53
CA SER A 133 16.67 14.74 -25.19
C SER A 133 18.16 14.56 -24.90
N PRO A 134 18.90 15.61 -24.48
CA PRO A 134 20.31 15.48 -24.16
C PRO A 134 20.45 14.57 -22.93
N VAL A 135 21.02 13.39 -23.14
CA VAL A 135 21.45 12.52 -22.04
C VAL A 135 22.57 13.27 -21.31
N ASP A 136 22.28 13.83 -20.14
CA ASP A 136 23.30 14.38 -19.25
C ASP A 136 24.10 13.22 -18.63
N VAL A 137 24.97 12.63 -19.46
CA VAL A 137 26.05 11.77 -19.01
C VAL A 137 27.07 12.67 -18.34
N GLY A 138 26.84 12.94 -17.06
CA GLY A 138 27.73 13.72 -16.20
C GLY A 138 29.20 13.38 -16.48
N THR A 139 30.01 14.43 -16.66
CA THR A 139 31.44 14.41 -16.98
C THR A 139 32.18 13.24 -16.32
N VAL A 140 32.44 12.20 -17.11
CA VAL A 140 33.31 11.08 -16.73
C VAL A 140 34.75 11.60 -16.73
N GLY A 141 35.32 11.75 -15.53
CA GLY A 141 36.75 11.69 -15.22
C GLY A 141 37.71 12.55 -16.05
N ARG A 142 37.98 13.79 -15.61
CA ARG A 142 39.32 14.39 -15.73
C ARG A 142 40.11 14.13 -14.45
N ARG A 143 41.14 13.28 -14.56
CA ARG A 143 42.38 13.14 -13.76
C ARG A 143 42.99 11.80 -14.21
N ALA A 144 44.21 11.67 -14.72
CA ALA A 144 45.38 12.54 -14.80
C ALA A 144 46.12 12.30 -16.12
#